data_AF-A0A9P1IPW5-F1
#
_entry.id   AF-A0A9P1IPW5-F1
#
_cell.length_a   1.000
_cell.length_b   1.000
_cell.length_c   1.000
_cell.angle_alpha   90.00
_cell.angle_beta   90.00
_cell.angle_gamma   90.00
#
_symmetry.space_group_name_H-M   'P 1'
#
loop_
_entity.id
_entity.type
_entity.pdbx_description
1 polymer ?
#
loop_
_entity_poly.entity_id
_entity_poly.type
_entity_poly.pdbx_seq_one_letter_code
_entity_poly.pdbx_strand_id
1 'polypeptide(L)'
;MNMKIILIFSHFILLEAKLQHVNVTGVLLCHSQRVMNIFIELWEYDRFDANDLLNTTRTNDQGEFQLTGGQNEFFSIEPYIEVWHECGTKAGCIRATKYHIPNSFIDKHYDTSLISLDTFTSDERNMCGADIPKKYRGLLTTKA
;
A
#
# COMPACT_ATOMS: atom_id res chain seq x y z
N MET A 1 -44.28 -27.11 -41.42
CA MET A 1 -42.87 -27.08 -40.97
C MET A 1 -42.31 -25.70 -41.29
N ASN A 2 -41.30 -25.23 -40.54
CA ASN A 2 -40.48 -24.01 -40.71
C ASN A 2 -40.87 -22.88 -39.75
N MET A 3 -40.51 -22.99 -38.47
CA MET A 3 -39.20 -22.65 -37.86
C MET A 3 -39.21 -21.21 -37.34
N LYS A 4 -39.65 -21.07 -36.08
CA LYS A 4 -39.54 -19.82 -35.31
C LYS A 4 -38.06 -19.61 -34.99
N ILE A 5 -37.44 -18.63 -35.64
CA ILE A 5 -36.09 -18.18 -35.29
C ILE A 5 -36.18 -17.51 -33.92
N ILE A 6 -35.77 -18.23 -32.88
CA ILE A 6 -35.58 -17.68 -31.54
C ILE A 6 -34.24 -16.96 -31.56
N LEU A 7 -34.25 -15.63 -31.68
CA LEU A 7 -33.07 -14.80 -31.49
C LEU A 7 -32.71 -14.82 -29.99
N ILE A 8 -31.78 -15.69 -29.61
CA ILE A 8 -31.20 -15.66 -28.27
C ILE A 8 -30.22 -14.48 -28.25
N PHE A 9 -30.67 -13.30 -27.81
CA PHE A 9 -29.78 -12.20 -27.43
C PHE A 9 -29.01 -12.62 -26.18
N SER A 10 -27.92 -13.34 -26.40
CA SER A 10 -26.89 -13.59 -25.40
C SER A 10 -26.39 -12.23 -24.89
N HIS A 11 -26.89 -11.81 -23.72
CA HIS A 11 -26.37 -10.65 -23.01
C HIS A 11 -24.96 -11.00 -22.51
N PHE A 12 -23.98 -10.79 -23.38
CA PHE A 12 -22.59 -10.72 -22.95
C PHE A 12 -22.48 -9.46 -22.09
N ILE A 13 -22.40 -9.64 -20.77
CA ILE A 13 -22.04 -8.55 -19.87
C ILE A 13 -20.58 -8.21 -20.18
N LEU A 14 -20.36 -7.04 -20.78
CA LEU A 14 -19.01 -6.50 -20.94
C LEU A 14 -18.53 -6.10 -19.54
N LEU A 15 -17.59 -6.88 -19.00
CA LEU A 15 -16.77 -6.43 -17.88
C LEU A 15 -15.80 -5.41 -18.46
N GLU A 16 -15.82 -4.18 -17.94
CA GLU A 16 -14.87 -3.12 -18.28
C GLU A 16 -14.05 -2.81 -17.03
N ALA A 17 -12.73 -2.72 -17.19
CA ALA A 17 -11.85 -2.32 -16.11
C ALA A 17 -12.02 -0.82 -15.88
N LYS A 18 -12.22 -0.42 -14.63
CA LYS A 18 -12.35 0.99 -14.24
C LYS A 18 -11.07 1.42 -13.52
N LEU A 19 -10.56 2.60 -13.87
CA LEU A 19 -9.55 3.27 -13.06
C LEU A 19 -10.09 3.53 -11.66
N GLN A 20 -9.39 3.00 -10.67
CA GLN A 20 -9.64 3.21 -9.25
C GLN A 20 -8.35 3.70 -8.62
N HIS A 21 -8.43 4.67 -7.72
CA HIS A 21 -7.24 5.27 -7.12
C HIS A 21 -7.48 5.64 -5.67
N VAL A 22 -6.38 5.81 -4.93
CA VAL A 22 -6.40 6.32 -3.56
C VAL A 22 -5.41 7.47 -3.42
N ASN A 23 -5.76 8.45 -2.61
CA ASN A 23 -4.85 9.48 -2.14
C ASN A 23 -4.75 9.36 -0.62
N VAL A 24 -3.58 9.00 -0.11
CA VAL A 24 -3.35 8.74 1.32
C VAL A 24 -2.32 9.71 1.88
N THR A 25 -2.65 10.28 3.03
CA THR A 25 -1.76 11.15 3.81
C THR A 25 -1.66 10.67 5.24
N GLY A 26 -0.62 11.11 5.94
CA GLY A 26 -0.53 10.93 7.38
C GLY A 26 0.81 11.34 7.94
N VAL A 27 1.02 11.05 9.22
CA VAL A 27 2.27 11.32 9.94
C VAL A 27 2.77 10.02 10.57
N LEU A 28 4.07 9.75 10.42
CA LEU A 28 4.72 8.64 11.10
C LEU A 28 5.40 9.09 12.39
N LEU A 29 5.19 8.32 13.46
CA LEU A 29 5.82 8.51 14.76
C LEU A 29 6.65 7.29 15.14
N CYS A 30 7.79 7.52 15.78
CA CYS A 30 8.58 6.51 16.48
C CYS A 30 8.92 7.03 17.88
N HIS A 31 8.61 6.28 18.92
CA HIS A 31 8.72 6.73 20.32
C HIS A 31 8.08 8.11 20.55
N SER A 32 6.88 8.33 19.99
CA SER A 32 6.15 9.61 20.03
C SER A 32 6.83 10.80 19.32
N GLN A 33 7.89 10.58 18.54
CA GLN A 33 8.56 11.61 17.76
C GLN A 33 8.29 11.43 16.26
N ARG A 34 8.10 12.53 15.55
CA ARG A 34 7.95 12.54 14.08
C ARG A 34 9.24 12.06 13.43
N VAL A 35 9.14 11.14 12.48
CA VAL A 35 10.31 10.53 11.82
C VAL A 35 10.38 10.91 10.34
N MET A 36 11.51 11.48 9.95
CA MET A 36 11.78 11.92 8.57
C MET A 36 12.43 10.82 7.73
N ASN A 37 12.36 10.97 6.41
CA ASN A 37 13.03 10.13 5.42
C ASN A 37 12.65 8.63 5.51
N ILE A 38 11.49 8.29 6.07
CA ILE A 38 10.98 6.90 6.13
C ILE A 38 10.45 6.51 4.76
N PHE A 39 10.89 5.37 4.24
CA PHE A 39 10.45 4.88 2.93
C PHE A 39 9.08 4.20 3.02
N ILE A 40 8.17 4.61 2.13
CA ILE A 40 6.80 4.11 2.11
C ILE A 40 6.45 3.72 0.67
N GLU A 41 5.85 2.54 0.53
CA GLU A 41 5.35 2.04 -0.74
C GLU A 41 3.82 1.93 -0.66
N LEU A 42 3.11 2.36 -1.70
CA LEU A 42 1.68 2.14 -1.88
C LEU A 42 1.51 0.93 -2.81
N TRP A 43 0.76 -0.05 -2.36
CA TRP A 43 0.54 -1.33 -3.03
C TRP A 43 -0.93 -1.65 -3.17
N GLU A 44 -1.23 -2.60 -4.05
CA GLU A 44 -2.51 -3.24 -4.26
C GLU A 44 -2.38 -4.74 -3.98
N TYR A 45 -3.33 -5.35 -3.27
CA TYR A 45 -3.36 -6.80 -3.10
C TYR A 45 -4.06 -7.48 -4.28
N ASP A 46 -3.34 -8.42 -4.90
CA ASP A 46 -3.89 -9.27 -5.94
C ASP A 46 -4.14 -10.69 -5.44
N ARG A 47 -5.24 -11.29 -5.91
CA ARG A 47 -5.64 -12.64 -5.50
C ARG A 47 -4.95 -13.74 -6.32
N PHE A 48 -4.59 -13.45 -7.57
CA PHE A 48 -4.19 -14.47 -8.54
C PHE A 48 -2.79 -14.26 -9.13
N ASP A 49 -2.17 -13.12 -8.89
CA ASP A 49 -0.81 -12.77 -9.27
C ASP A 49 -0.10 -11.97 -8.16
N ALA A 50 1.02 -11.34 -8.49
CA ALA A 50 1.82 -10.62 -7.52
C ALA A 50 1.27 -9.22 -7.34
N ASN A 51 1.10 -8.81 -6.08
CA ASN A 51 0.71 -7.46 -5.70
C ASN A 51 1.42 -6.38 -6.51
N ASP A 52 0.66 -5.42 -7.00
CA ASP A 52 1.17 -4.30 -7.77
C ASP A 52 1.68 -3.14 -6.91
N LEU A 53 2.86 -2.62 -7.26
CA LEU A 53 3.41 -1.41 -6.67
C LEU A 53 2.84 -0.19 -7.40
N LEU A 54 1.98 0.57 -6.72
CA LEU A 54 1.30 1.72 -7.30
C LEU A 54 2.13 3.01 -7.23
N ASN A 55 2.81 3.25 -6.10
CA ASN A 55 3.66 4.44 -5.92
C ASN A 55 4.63 4.28 -4.73
N THR A 56 5.61 5.18 -4.61
CA THR A 56 6.53 5.25 -3.48
C THR A 56 6.75 6.69 -3.03
N THR A 57 7.03 6.91 -1.75
CA THR A 57 7.36 8.22 -1.19
C THR A 57 8.32 8.10 -0.02
N ARG A 58 8.69 9.24 0.56
CA ARG A 58 9.35 9.31 1.86
C ARG A 58 8.68 10.34 2.75
N THR A 59 8.73 10.12 4.06
CA THR A 59 8.30 11.17 5.00
C THR A 59 9.18 12.40 4.88
N ASN A 60 8.57 13.58 4.96
CA ASN A 60 9.26 14.86 4.98
C ASN A 60 9.86 15.16 6.37
N ASP A 61 10.42 16.37 6.51
CA ASP A 61 11.06 16.89 7.72
C ASP A 61 10.10 17.01 8.92
N GLN A 62 8.78 16.99 8.67
CA GLN A 62 7.72 16.98 9.69
C GLN A 62 7.16 15.57 9.94
N GLY A 63 7.77 14.54 9.36
CA GLY A 63 7.31 13.15 9.44
C GLY A 63 6.02 12.87 8.66
N GLU A 64 5.58 13.81 7.82
CA GLU A 64 4.37 13.69 7.01
C GLU A 64 4.68 12.94 5.72
N PHE A 65 3.71 12.17 5.22
CA PHE A 65 3.76 11.54 3.91
C PHE A 65 2.49 11.82 3.12
N GLN A 66 2.63 11.76 1.79
CA GLN A 66 1.53 11.76 0.85
C GLN A 66 1.85 10.81 -0.30
N LEU A 67 0.87 9.98 -0.67
CA LEU A 67 0.93 9.04 -1.79
C LEU A 67 -0.37 9.11 -2.58
N THR A 68 -0.27 9.02 -3.90
CA THR A 68 -1.42 8.80 -4.77
C THR A 68 -1.07 7.71 -5.76
N GLY A 69 -1.98 6.76 -5.97
CA GLY A 69 -1.77 5.65 -6.88
C GLY A 69 -3.08 4.99 -7.22
N GLY A 70 -3.12 4.24 -8.32
CA GLY A 70 -4.32 3.59 -8.78
C GLY A 70 -4.06 2.68 -9.97
N GLN A 71 -5.04 1.82 -10.23
CA GLN A 71 -4.99 0.76 -11.21
C GLN A 71 -6.31 0.65 -11.96
N ASN A 72 -6.28 0.10 -13.18
CA ASN A 72 -7.49 -0.27 -13.90
C ASN A 72 -7.87 -1.70 -13.54
N GLU A 73 -8.94 -1.86 -12.78
CA GLU A 73 -9.40 -3.17 -12.33
C GLU A 73 -10.88 -3.43 -12.67
N PHE A 74 -11.21 -4.69 -12.89
CA PHE A 74 -12.60 -5.14 -13.04
C PHE A 74 -13.35 -5.18 -11.69
N PHE A 75 -12.62 -5.50 -10.61
CA PHE A 75 -13.13 -5.49 -9.24
C PHE A 75 -12.53 -4.33 -8.45
N SER A 76 -12.82 -4.23 -7.16
CA SER A 76 -12.23 -3.19 -6.32
C SER A 76 -10.79 -3.51 -5.96
N ILE A 77 -9.93 -2.49 -6.09
CA ILE A 77 -8.56 -2.53 -5.60
C ILE A 77 -8.56 -2.76 -4.08
N GLU A 78 -7.52 -3.42 -3.57
CA GLU A 78 -7.33 -3.67 -2.14
C GLU A 78 -6.03 -2.98 -1.65
N PRO A 79 -6.05 -1.64 -1.49
CA PRO A 79 -4.84 -0.85 -1.34
C PRO A 79 -4.28 -0.88 0.08
N TYR A 80 -2.96 -0.83 0.20
CA TYR A 80 -2.27 -0.71 1.48
C TYR A 80 -0.95 0.05 1.33
N ILE A 81 -0.50 0.71 2.41
CA ILE A 81 0.88 1.20 2.48
C ILE A 81 1.78 0.20 3.19
N GLU A 82 2.99 0.02 2.70
CA GLU A 82 4.05 -0.70 3.40
C GLU A 82 5.13 0.30 3.83
N VAL A 83 5.35 0.38 5.14
CA VAL A 83 6.31 1.30 5.75
C VAL A 83 7.56 0.54 6.16
N TRP A 84 8.71 0.97 5.65
CA TRP A 84 10.01 0.36 5.92
C TRP A 84 10.80 1.21 6.94
N HIS A 85 11.04 0.66 8.13
CA HIS A 85 11.60 1.43 9.25
C HIS A 85 12.47 0.62 10.22
N GLU A 86 13.29 1.32 11.00
CA GLU A 86 14.13 0.76 12.06
C GLU A 86 13.55 1.02 13.47
N CYS A 87 12.34 1.61 13.55
CA CYS A 87 11.72 1.93 14.83
C CYS A 87 11.51 0.67 15.70
N GLY A 88 12.06 0.69 16.91
CA GLY A 88 11.98 -0.43 17.86
C GLY A 88 12.76 -1.68 17.45
N THR A 89 13.65 -1.60 16.45
CA THR A 89 14.44 -2.75 15.98
C THR A 89 15.84 -2.77 16.61
N LYS A 90 16.48 -3.95 16.56
CA LYS A 90 17.91 -4.08 16.86
C LYS A 90 18.73 -3.52 15.70
N ALA A 91 19.96 -3.07 15.98
CA ALA A 91 20.89 -2.63 14.94
C ALA A 91 21.06 -3.68 13.83
N GLY A 92 20.94 -3.25 12.57
CA GLY A 92 21.01 -4.14 11.41
C GLY A 92 19.72 -4.93 11.13
N CYS A 93 18.62 -4.60 11.81
CA CYS A 93 17.29 -5.14 11.54
C CYS A 93 16.31 -4.03 11.15
N ILE A 94 15.32 -4.39 10.35
CA ILE A 94 14.26 -3.50 9.88
C ILE A 94 12.90 -4.19 9.99
N ARG A 95 11.85 -3.36 10.10
CA ARG A 95 10.46 -3.77 9.99
C ARG A 95 9.88 -3.24 8.69
N ALA A 96 9.11 -4.09 8.02
CA ALA A 96 8.22 -3.71 6.95
C ALA A 96 6.79 -3.96 7.43
N THR A 97 6.05 -2.87 7.69
CA THR A 97 4.75 -2.91 8.36
C THR A 97 3.68 -2.47 7.38
N LYS A 98 2.66 -3.30 7.17
CA LYS A 98 1.56 -2.99 6.26
C LYS A 98 0.37 -2.35 6.99
N TYR A 99 -0.17 -1.30 6.40
CA TYR A 99 -1.39 -0.62 6.86
C TYR A 99 -2.40 -0.57 5.73
N HIS A 100 -3.52 -1.26 5.92
CA HIS A 100 -4.61 -1.31 4.95
C HIS A 100 -5.28 0.06 4.82
N ILE A 101 -5.55 0.45 3.58
CA ILE A 101 -6.38 1.61 3.27
C ILE A 101 -7.80 1.08 3.05
N PRO A 102 -8.81 1.53 3.83
CA PRO A 102 -10.15 0.98 3.70
C PRO A 102 -10.74 1.23 2.31
N ASN A 103 -11.37 0.23 1.70
CA ASN A 103 -11.97 0.34 0.36
C ASN A 103 -13.03 1.45 0.25
N SER A 104 -13.60 1.89 1.38
CA SER A 104 -14.49 3.06 1.44
C SER A 104 -13.83 4.37 1.01
N PHE A 105 -12.50 4.41 0.92
CA PHE A 105 -11.67 5.52 0.46
C PHE A 105 -11.14 5.37 -0.96
N ILE A 106 -11.54 4.32 -1.70
CA ILE A 106 -11.30 4.27 -3.15
C ILE A 106 -11.99 5.48 -3.81
N ASP A 107 -11.27 6.11 -4.73
CA ASP A 107 -11.57 7.37 -5.40
C ASP A 107 -11.74 8.55 -4.41
N LYS A 108 -11.13 8.48 -3.21
CA LYS A 108 -11.19 9.51 -2.17
C LYS A 108 -9.83 9.75 -1.50
N HIS A 109 -9.82 10.76 -0.63
CA HIS A 109 -8.71 11.07 0.26
C HIS A 109 -8.84 10.33 1.60
N TYR A 110 -7.81 9.60 1.99
CA TYR A 110 -7.69 8.93 3.28
C TYR A 110 -6.58 9.57 4.12
N ASP A 111 -6.98 10.21 5.22
CA ASP A 111 -6.03 10.72 6.20
C ASP A 111 -5.87 9.70 7.33
N THR A 112 -4.69 9.09 7.44
CA THR A 112 -4.39 8.13 8.52
C THR A 112 -4.20 8.82 9.88
N SER A 113 -4.17 10.16 9.90
CA SER A 113 -3.81 10.97 11.05
C SER A 113 -2.39 10.67 11.54
N LEU A 114 -2.26 9.82 12.57
CA LEU A 114 -0.98 9.47 13.19
C LEU A 114 -0.81 7.95 13.18
N ILE A 115 0.30 7.48 12.63
CA ILE A 115 0.72 6.08 12.71
C ILE A 115 1.90 5.98 13.66
N SER A 116 1.73 5.26 14.76
CA SER A 116 2.82 4.92 15.67
C SER A 116 3.50 3.62 15.22
N LEU A 117 4.77 3.74 14.81
CA LEU A 117 5.61 2.63 14.39
C LEU A 117 6.09 1.74 15.56
N ASP A 118 5.82 2.16 16.80
CA ASP A 118 6.04 1.34 17.99
C ASP A 118 5.04 0.17 18.08
N THR A 119 3.91 0.28 17.37
CA THR A 119 2.85 -0.74 17.40
C THR A 119 3.18 -1.88 16.44
N PHE A 120 2.96 -3.12 16.87
CA PHE A 120 3.07 -4.30 16.00
C PHE A 120 1.73 -4.57 15.33
N THR A 121 1.78 -4.85 14.02
CA THR A 121 0.60 -5.32 13.27
C THR A 121 0.75 -6.80 12.94
N SER A 122 -0.34 -7.49 12.62
CA SER A 122 -0.28 -8.88 12.15
C SER A 122 0.47 -9.03 10.83
N ASP A 123 0.48 -7.97 10.02
CA ASP A 123 0.97 -7.96 8.65
C ASP A 123 2.35 -7.28 8.58
N GLU A 124 3.22 -7.67 9.50
CA GLU A 124 4.56 -7.11 9.66
C GLU A 124 5.65 -8.16 9.44
N ARG A 125 6.74 -7.74 8.80
CA ARG A 125 7.95 -8.54 8.62
C ARG A 125 9.12 -7.88 9.34
N ASN A 126 9.77 -8.61 10.24
CA ASN A 126 11.06 -8.21 10.83
C ASN A 126 12.20 -8.97 10.14
N MET A 127 13.15 -8.24 9.57
CA MET A 127 14.24 -8.79 8.76
C MET A 127 15.58 -8.24 9.25
N CYS A 128 16.61 -9.09 9.33
CA CYS A 128 17.93 -8.69 9.80
C CYS A 128 19.03 -9.09 8.81
N GLY A 129 20.07 -8.26 8.68
CA GLY A 129 21.27 -8.59 7.93
C GLY A 129 21.00 -9.04 6.49
N ALA A 130 21.33 -10.30 6.17
CA ALA A 130 21.21 -10.85 4.82
C ALA A 130 19.75 -11.01 4.35
N ASP A 131 18.80 -11.13 5.28
CA ASP A 131 17.37 -11.30 4.98
C ASP A 131 16.73 -10.02 4.46
N ILE A 132 17.35 -8.87 4.72
CA ILE A 132 16.92 -7.58 4.18
C ILE A 132 17.08 -7.61 2.66
N PRO A 133 16.02 -7.39 1.87
CA PRO A 133 16.14 -7.42 0.41
C PRO A 133 17.07 -6.31 -0.08
N LYS A 134 17.91 -6.64 -1.07
CA LYS A 134 18.96 -5.73 -1.57
C LYS A 134 18.42 -4.35 -2.00
N LYS A 135 17.21 -4.32 -2.60
CA LYS A 135 16.50 -3.10 -3.00
C LYS A 135 16.34 -2.11 -1.85
N TYR A 136 16.13 -2.59 -0.62
CA TYR A 136 15.80 -1.76 0.53
C TYR A 136 17.02 -1.39 1.39
N ARG A 137 18.16 -2.08 1.28
CA ARG A 137 19.34 -1.83 2.14
C ARG A 137 19.85 -0.39 2.15
N GLY A 138 19.83 0.29 1.01
CA GLY A 138 20.29 1.69 0.91
C GLY A 138 19.23 2.73 1.28
N LEU A 139 17.99 2.30 1.52
CA LEU A 139 16.83 3.17 1.73
C LEU A 139 16.54 3.44 3.21
N LEU A 140 17.29 2.80 4.12
CA LEU A 140 16.98 2.66 5.55
C LEU A 140 17.77 3.62 6.45
N THR A 141 18.43 4.62 5.90
CA THR A 141 19.11 5.64 6.70
C THR A 141 18.11 6.59 7.34
N THR A 142 17.47 6.12 8.41
CA THR A 142 16.71 6.98 9.32
C THR A 142 17.71 7.72 10.19
N LYS A 143 17.94 9.00 9.90
CA LYS A 143 18.43 9.91 10.94
C LYS A 143 17.17 10.31 11.72
N ALA A 144 17.06 9.80 12.94
CA ALA A 144 16.24 10.43 13.96
C ALA A 144 16.82 11.82 14.28
#